data_AF-A0A7X8RE59-F1
#
_entry.id   AF-A0A7X8RE59-F1
#
_cell.length_a   1.000
_cell.length_b   1.000
_cell.length_c   1.000
_cell.angle_alpha   90.00
_cell.angle_beta   90.00
_cell.angle_gamma   90.00
#
_symmetry.space_group_name_H-M   'P 1'
#
loop_
_entity.id
_entity.type
_entity.pdbx_description
1 polymer ?
#
loop_
_entity_poly.entity_id
_entity_poly.type
_entity_poly.pdbx_seq_one_letter_code
_entity_poly.pdbx_strand_id
1 'polypeptide(L)'
;MNQNALEILEFEKIRTELKGYALSDMAKEVIDKLEPSLDKRKIERWLLETTEARNIVDRSSSVPLHSLTGIDKIKEKLGKTAALQPEELEAMASFLKDCIKLRSFMLREDFQYLAPNISSYAVSIYELEDLVQEIERCIDRGRVDDKASSNLSKLRKRINILEERIRAKVEAAMRNPKYKNYIQDSLISIRNGRFVIPIKSQYKNNVAGSVLDSSASGSTVFIEPEEVKKLQDELNLCKIEEENEVYRILCCLTSELEAYSREISINIETMAHYDFLFAKGKYSKHIEGNSAEINTDSSHIKNIINIINCADKHSLVILDEVGAGTDPGEGMGIAVAVLEEIQAKGAVMLATTHYSEIKEFAEKTPGFRNGCMEFDINTLKPLYRLVVGRPGESNAFLIALRLGMNKELIERAHRITYKEEKKYDSLLVEDKEEGSVLEEAIREHHEEQLEK
;
A
#
# COMPACT_ATOMS: atom_id res chain seq x y z
N MET A 1 18.05 -13.43 -12.10
CA MET A 1 19.44 -13.59 -11.60
C MET A 1 19.82 -15.07 -11.60
N ASN A 2 21.09 -15.41 -11.37
CA ASN A 2 21.54 -16.81 -11.21
C ASN A 2 20.95 -17.40 -9.91
N GLN A 3 20.27 -18.55 -9.98
CA GLN A 3 19.64 -19.21 -8.83
C GLN A 3 20.64 -19.52 -7.71
N ASN A 4 21.86 -19.92 -8.09
CA ASN A 4 22.95 -20.21 -7.14
C ASN A 4 23.35 -18.97 -6.31
N ALA A 5 23.28 -17.77 -6.90
CA ALA A 5 23.55 -16.54 -6.16
C ALA A 5 22.45 -16.22 -5.14
N LEU A 6 21.19 -16.52 -5.44
CA LEU A 6 20.08 -16.31 -4.51
C LEU A 6 20.14 -17.27 -3.31
N GLU A 7 20.59 -18.50 -3.54
CA GLU A 7 20.82 -19.50 -2.49
C GLU A 7 21.98 -19.08 -1.56
N ILE A 8 23.12 -18.69 -2.13
CA ILE A 8 24.30 -18.23 -1.36
C ILE A 8 23.97 -17.01 -0.50
N LEU A 9 23.13 -16.09 -1.01
CA LEU A 9 22.74 -14.87 -0.31
C LEU A 9 21.56 -15.07 0.65
N GLU A 10 21.12 -16.32 0.88
CA GLU A 10 19.99 -16.67 1.74
C GLU A 10 18.71 -15.87 1.44
N PHE A 11 18.44 -15.55 0.18
CA PHE A 11 17.33 -14.66 -0.20
C PHE A 11 15.95 -15.21 0.23
N GLU A 12 15.79 -16.54 0.27
CA GLU A 12 14.58 -17.20 0.80
C GLU A 12 14.34 -16.91 2.29
N LYS A 13 15.41 -16.78 3.09
CA LYS A 13 15.31 -16.47 4.50
C LYS A 13 14.78 -15.05 4.71
N ILE A 14 15.27 -14.10 3.92
CA ILE A 14 14.77 -12.71 3.92
C ILE A 14 13.28 -12.67 3.58
N ARG A 15 12.84 -13.41 2.55
CA ARG A 15 11.41 -13.53 2.21
C ARG A 15 10.61 -14.12 3.37
N THR A 16 11.12 -15.16 4.02
CA THR A 16 10.47 -15.81 5.16
C THR A 16 10.33 -14.86 6.35
N GLU A 17 11.37 -14.08 6.67
CA GLU A 17 11.30 -13.07 7.72
C GLU A 17 10.31 -11.95 7.38
N LEU A 18 10.34 -11.45 6.14
CA LEU A 18 9.42 -10.41 5.66
C LEU A 18 7.95 -10.87 5.74
N LYS A 19 7.65 -12.13 5.39
CA LYS A 19 6.30 -12.71 5.52
C LYS A 19 5.77 -12.66 6.96
N GLY A 20 6.64 -12.71 7.96
CA GLY A 20 6.25 -12.60 9.37
C GLY A 20 5.60 -11.26 9.72
N TYR A 21 5.79 -10.23 8.89
CA TYR A 21 5.21 -8.89 9.07
C TYR A 21 3.92 -8.64 8.27
N ALA A 22 3.58 -9.54 7.34
CA ALA A 22 2.37 -9.47 6.53
C ALA A 22 1.20 -10.15 7.25
N LEU A 23 0.02 -9.52 7.21
CA LEU A 23 -1.18 -10.03 7.88
C LEU A 23 -1.96 -11.01 7.01
N SER A 24 -2.08 -10.70 5.71
CA SER A 24 -2.89 -11.43 4.74
C SER A 24 -2.08 -12.47 3.97
N ASP A 25 -2.73 -13.54 3.54
CA ASP A 25 -2.10 -14.55 2.69
C ASP A 25 -1.81 -13.99 1.29
N MET A 26 -2.64 -13.04 0.80
CA MET A 26 -2.38 -12.32 -0.45
C MET A 26 -1.05 -11.56 -0.44
N ALA A 27 -0.74 -10.86 0.64
CA ALA A 27 0.55 -10.17 0.77
C ALA A 27 1.71 -11.17 0.87
N LYS A 28 1.53 -12.31 1.55
CA LYS A 28 2.55 -13.38 1.59
C LYS A 28 2.82 -13.96 0.22
N GLU A 29 1.81 -14.15 -0.62
CA GLU A 29 1.97 -14.58 -2.01
C GLU A 29 2.73 -13.56 -2.87
N VAL A 30 2.49 -12.26 -2.64
CA VAL A 30 3.26 -11.19 -3.30
C VAL A 30 4.72 -11.25 -2.87
N ILE A 31 5.00 -11.49 -1.58
CA ILE A 31 6.37 -11.65 -1.06
C ILE A 31 7.04 -12.89 -1.65
N ASP A 32 6.31 -13.99 -1.83
CA ASP A 32 6.84 -15.22 -2.45
C ASP A 32 7.34 -14.99 -3.87
N LYS A 33 6.64 -14.16 -4.63
CA LYS A 33 6.97 -13.82 -6.02
C LYS A 33 8.00 -12.69 -6.13
N LEU A 34 8.52 -12.19 -5.01
CA LEU A 34 9.50 -11.11 -5.01
C LEU A 34 10.84 -11.59 -5.57
N GLU A 35 11.34 -10.91 -6.60
CA GLU A 35 12.66 -11.16 -7.19
C GLU A 35 13.45 -9.85 -7.35
N PRO A 36 14.79 -9.90 -7.28
CA PRO A 36 15.62 -8.75 -7.58
C PRO A 36 15.36 -8.21 -8.99
N SER A 37 15.19 -6.90 -9.10
CA SER A 37 15.01 -6.20 -10.38
C SER A 37 16.34 -5.64 -10.89
N LEU A 38 16.50 -5.56 -12.21
CA LEU A 38 17.59 -4.81 -12.87
C LEU A 38 17.10 -3.48 -13.46
N ASP A 39 15.79 -3.23 -13.45
CA ASP A 39 15.20 -1.96 -13.90
C ASP A 39 15.33 -0.91 -12.80
N LYS A 40 16.19 0.10 -13.06
CA LYS A 40 16.44 1.23 -12.15
C LYS A 40 15.16 1.91 -11.69
N ARG A 41 14.24 2.23 -12.60
CA ARG A 41 13.00 2.97 -12.26
C ARG A 41 12.15 2.17 -11.29
N LYS A 42 12.10 0.85 -11.49
CA LYS A 42 11.38 -0.08 -10.60
C LYS A 42 12.02 -0.13 -9.21
N ILE A 43 13.35 -0.18 -9.13
CA ILE A 43 14.10 -0.21 -7.87
C ILE A 43 13.90 1.10 -7.10
N GLU A 44 14.06 2.25 -7.75
CA GLU A 44 13.87 3.57 -7.13
C GLU A 44 12.46 3.69 -6.53
N ARG A 45 11.44 3.30 -7.29
CA ARG A 45 10.07 3.30 -6.81
C ARG A 45 9.89 2.37 -5.60
N TRP A 46 10.40 1.15 -5.66
CA TRP A 46 10.28 0.19 -4.56
C TRP A 46 11.00 0.63 -3.28
N LEU A 47 12.15 1.30 -3.40
CA LEU A 47 12.88 1.88 -2.25
C LEU A 47 12.10 3.05 -1.67
N LEU A 48 11.57 3.93 -2.51
CA LEU A 48 10.73 5.06 -2.10
C LEU A 48 9.48 4.59 -1.35
N GLU A 49 8.73 3.65 -1.93
CA GLU A 49 7.54 3.05 -1.29
C GLU A 49 7.86 2.44 0.09
N THR A 50 9.02 1.77 0.21
CA THR A 50 9.46 1.19 1.49
C THR A 50 9.79 2.26 2.52
N THR A 51 10.45 3.33 2.08
CA THR A 51 10.85 4.47 2.92
C THR A 51 9.63 5.23 3.42
N GLU A 52 8.68 5.50 2.53
CA GLU A 52 7.41 6.13 2.91
C GLU A 52 6.62 5.26 3.88
N ALA A 53 6.53 3.94 3.63
CA ALA A 53 5.86 3.02 4.55
C ALA A 53 6.55 2.98 5.93
N ARG A 54 7.89 2.94 5.96
CA ARG A 54 8.71 3.02 7.18
C ARG A 54 8.39 4.29 7.98
N ASN A 55 8.31 5.44 7.32
CA ASN A 55 8.01 6.72 7.95
C ASN A 55 6.64 6.72 8.62
N ILE A 56 5.61 6.17 7.97
CA ILE A 56 4.28 6.03 8.59
C ILE A 56 4.34 5.10 9.81
N VAL A 57 5.04 3.96 9.72
CA VAL A 57 5.20 3.01 10.83
C VAL A 57 5.95 3.62 12.03
N ASP A 58 6.81 4.60 11.81
CA ASP A 58 7.45 5.35 12.90
C ASP A 58 6.50 6.32 13.60
N ARG A 59 5.57 6.91 12.86
CA ARG A 59 4.63 7.89 13.40
C ARG A 59 3.37 7.26 13.98
N SER A 60 2.93 6.13 13.44
CA SER A 60 1.75 5.39 13.90
C SER A 60 2.08 3.91 14.15
N SER A 61 1.77 3.43 15.34
CA SER A 61 1.95 2.03 15.72
C SER A 61 0.90 1.09 15.10
N SER A 62 -0.24 1.63 14.64
CA SER A 62 -1.36 0.82 14.17
C SER A 62 -1.92 1.36 12.86
N VAL A 63 -1.97 0.47 11.85
CA VAL A 63 -2.57 0.72 10.53
C VAL A 63 -3.81 -0.19 10.41
N PRO A 64 -4.97 0.32 9.96
CA PRO A 64 -6.22 -0.45 9.92
C PRO A 64 -6.24 -1.49 8.78
N LEU A 65 -5.63 -2.66 8.99
CA LEU A 65 -5.48 -3.73 7.97
C LEU A 65 -5.94 -5.13 8.43
N HIS A 66 -6.84 -5.23 9.40
CA HIS A 66 -7.12 -6.50 10.10
C HIS A 66 -8.13 -7.42 9.39
N SER A 67 -8.92 -6.93 8.44
CA SER A 67 -10.03 -7.71 7.83
C SER A 67 -9.72 -8.39 6.49
N LEU A 68 -8.46 -8.65 6.14
CA LEU A 68 -8.10 -9.30 4.87
C LEU A 68 -8.16 -10.84 4.89
N THR A 69 -8.25 -11.45 6.07
CA THR A 69 -8.19 -12.91 6.19
C THR A 69 -9.47 -13.56 5.66
N GLY A 70 -9.36 -14.44 4.66
CA GLY A 70 -10.50 -15.22 4.13
C GLY A 70 -11.39 -14.47 3.13
N ILE A 71 -11.08 -13.21 2.80
CA ILE A 71 -11.86 -12.41 1.84
C ILE A 71 -11.71 -12.95 0.41
N ASP A 72 -10.59 -13.61 0.11
CA ASP A 72 -10.31 -14.34 -1.12
C ASP A 72 -11.35 -15.44 -1.37
N LYS A 73 -11.67 -16.23 -0.34
CA LYS A 73 -12.66 -17.31 -0.43
C LYS A 73 -14.07 -16.77 -0.65
N ILE A 74 -14.39 -15.62 -0.04
CA ILE A 74 -15.68 -14.94 -0.24
C ILE A 74 -15.74 -14.37 -1.67
N LYS A 75 -14.66 -13.75 -2.16
CA LYS A 75 -14.54 -13.26 -3.54
C LYS A 75 -14.72 -14.38 -4.56
N GLU A 76 -14.17 -15.57 -4.32
CA GLU A 76 -14.37 -16.73 -5.22
C GLU A 76 -15.81 -17.24 -5.26
N LYS A 77 -16.63 -16.94 -4.26
CA LYS A 77 -18.06 -17.27 -4.24
C LYS A 77 -18.90 -16.23 -4.97
N LEU A 78 -18.48 -14.97 -4.99
CA LEU A 78 -19.13 -13.92 -5.78
C LEU A 78 -19.06 -14.29 -7.27
N GLY A 79 -20.20 -14.26 -7.97
CA GLY A 79 -20.33 -14.67 -9.37
C GLY A 79 -20.59 -16.18 -9.56
N LYS A 80 -20.75 -16.94 -8.48
CA LYS A 80 -21.26 -18.33 -8.51
C LYS A 80 -22.74 -18.36 -8.12
N THR A 81 -23.40 -19.49 -8.33
CA THR A 81 -24.86 -19.63 -8.13
C THR A 81 -25.32 -19.68 -6.66
N ALA A 82 -24.42 -19.61 -5.68
CA ALA A 82 -24.76 -19.80 -4.27
C ALA A 82 -24.76 -18.47 -3.51
N ALA A 83 -25.82 -18.21 -2.74
CA ALA A 83 -25.89 -17.04 -1.87
C ALA A 83 -24.86 -17.11 -0.73
N LEU A 84 -24.31 -15.96 -0.38
CA LEU A 84 -23.42 -15.82 0.78
C LEU A 84 -24.19 -16.06 2.08
N GLN A 85 -23.52 -16.68 3.05
CA GLN A 85 -24.05 -16.86 4.40
C GLN A 85 -23.94 -15.56 5.21
N PRO A 86 -24.75 -15.38 6.27
CA PRO A 86 -24.72 -14.19 7.12
C PRO A 86 -23.31 -13.79 7.59
N GLU A 87 -22.49 -14.75 8.02
CA GLU A 87 -21.13 -14.51 8.50
C GLU A 87 -20.21 -14.01 7.38
N GLU A 88 -20.43 -14.45 6.14
CA GLU A 88 -19.66 -14.01 4.98
C GLU A 88 -20.03 -12.58 4.57
N LEU A 89 -21.31 -12.23 4.67
CA LEU A 89 -21.80 -10.86 4.47
C LEU A 89 -21.25 -9.91 5.55
N GLU A 90 -21.26 -10.32 6.82
CA GLU A 90 -20.65 -9.54 7.91
C GLU A 90 -19.15 -9.34 7.72
N ALA A 91 -18.43 -10.40 7.30
CA ALA A 91 -17.00 -10.30 6.99
C ALA A 91 -16.74 -9.30 5.85
N MET A 92 -17.57 -9.32 4.80
CA MET A 92 -17.47 -8.38 3.69
C MET A 92 -17.77 -6.93 4.13
N ALA A 93 -18.82 -6.71 4.92
CA ALA A 93 -19.12 -5.39 5.48
C ALA A 93 -17.98 -4.88 6.39
N SER A 94 -17.40 -5.75 7.22
CA SER A 94 -16.23 -5.44 8.05
C SER A 94 -15.03 -5.03 7.19
N PHE A 95 -14.76 -5.78 6.12
CA PHE A 95 -13.69 -5.48 5.17
C PHE A 95 -13.88 -4.11 4.51
N LEU A 96 -15.07 -3.82 3.98
CA LEU A 96 -15.37 -2.52 3.35
C LEU A 96 -15.23 -1.35 4.34
N LYS A 97 -15.67 -1.52 5.60
CA LYS A 97 -15.43 -0.51 6.64
C LYS A 97 -13.95 -0.27 6.90
N ASP A 98 -13.13 -1.32 6.89
CA ASP A 98 -11.69 -1.16 7.04
C ASP A 98 -11.05 -0.47 5.83
N CYS A 99 -11.57 -0.67 4.62
CA CYS A 99 -11.18 0.11 3.45
C CYS A 99 -11.45 1.61 3.67
N ILE A 100 -12.64 1.98 4.15
CA ILE A 100 -13.00 3.38 4.47
C ILE A 100 -12.05 3.96 5.53
N LYS A 101 -11.77 3.20 6.59
CA LYS A 101 -10.84 3.61 7.66
C LYS A 101 -9.42 3.80 7.13
N LEU A 102 -8.93 2.89 6.30
CA LEU A 102 -7.59 2.99 5.71
C LEU A 102 -7.50 4.19 4.78
N ARG A 103 -8.53 4.40 3.95
CA ARG A 103 -8.62 5.57 3.06
C ARG A 103 -8.54 6.86 3.86
N SER A 104 -9.41 7.00 4.87
CA SER A 104 -9.41 8.16 5.77
C SER A 104 -8.07 8.34 6.49
N PHE A 105 -7.45 7.25 6.93
CA PHE A 105 -6.15 7.26 7.59
C PHE A 105 -5.06 7.79 6.64
N MET A 106 -4.92 7.22 5.45
CA MET A 106 -3.87 7.57 4.48
C MET A 106 -4.04 8.96 3.87
N LEU A 107 -5.27 9.46 3.77
CA LEU A 107 -5.56 10.80 3.25
C LEU A 107 -5.49 11.90 4.31
N ARG A 108 -4.98 11.64 5.51
CA ARG A 108 -4.65 12.71 6.46
C ARG A 108 -3.50 13.57 5.97
N GLU A 109 -3.56 14.87 6.20
CA GLU A 109 -2.54 15.83 5.73
C GLU A 109 -1.11 15.45 6.16
N ASP A 110 -0.94 14.96 7.39
CA ASP A 110 0.38 14.60 7.90
C ASP A 110 1.01 13.40 7.18
N PHE A 111 0.21 12.41 6.76
CA PHE A 111 0.71 11.27 5.98
C PHE A 111 0.82 11.56 4.50
N GLN A 112 -0.04 12.41 3.94
CA GLN A 112 0.12 12.88 2.57
C GLN A 112 1.44 13.65 2.38
N TYR A 113 1.87 14.41 3.39
CA TYR A 113 3.19 15.07 3.38
C TYR A 113 4.35 14.08 3.59
N LEU A 114 4.20 13.17 4.54
CA LEU A 114 5.28 12.24 4.94
C LEU A 114 5.51 11.10 3.93
N ALA A 115 4.47 10.74 3.19
CA ALA A 115 4.38 9.53 2.38
C ALA A 115 3.44 9.75 1.17
N PRO A 116 3.76 10.69 0.26
CA PRO A 116 2.86 11.12 -0.80
C PRO A 116 2.50 10.00 -1.80
N ASN A 117 3.45 9.14 -2.18
CA ASN A 117 3.20 8.11 -3.17
C ASN A 117 2.25 7.04 -2.62
N ILE A 118 2.57 6.47 -1.47
CA ILE A 118 1.71 5.42 -0.90
C ILE A 118 0.37 6.00 -0.45
N SER A 119 0.29 7.26 0.00
CA SER A 119 -0.99 7.91 0.34
C SER A 119 -1.88 8.09 -0.89
N SER A 120 -1.30 8.35 -2.07
CA SER A 120 -2.08 8.46 -3.31
C SER A 120 -2.84 7.19 -3.68
N TYR A 121 -2.34 6.01 -3.28
CA TYR A 121 -3.02 4.74 -3.57
C TYR A 121 -4.38 4.64 -2.87
N ALA A 122 -4.58 5.32 -1.74
CA ALA A 122 -5.86 5.34 -1.04
C ALA A 122 -6.98 5.98 -1.87
N VAL A 123 -6.64 6.83 -2.84
CA VAL A 123 -7.61 7.46 -3.75
C VAL A 123 -8.37 6.41 -4.56
N SER A 124 -7.74 5.26 -4.84
CA SER A 124 -8.35 4.13 -5.57
C SER A 124 -9.39 3.32 -4.77
N ILE A 125 -9.46 3.52 -3.45
CA ILE A 125 -10.40 2.81 -2.58
C ILE A 125 -11.82 3.34 -2.81
N TYR A 126 -12.75 2.43 -3.10
CA TYR A 126 -14.18 2.69 -3.18
C TYR A 126 -14.82 2.48 -1.80
N GLU A 127 -15.57 3.47 -1.31
CA GLU A 127 -16.11 3.43 0.06
C GLU A 127 -17.35 2.52 0.18
N LEU A 128 -18.21 2.50 -0.85
CA LEU A 128 -19.42 1.65 -0.90
C LEU A 128 -20.29 1.73 0.38
N GLU A 129 -20.44 2.94 0.95
CA GLU A 129 -21.12 3.14 2.24
C GLU A 129 -22.56 2.62 2.26
N ASP A 130 -23.32 2.85 1.18
CA ASP A 130 -24.70 2.38 1.07
C ASP A 130 -24.80 0.85 1.17
N LEU A 131 -23.85 0.13 0.55
CA LEU A 131 -23.79 -1.32 0.57
C LEU A 131 -23.43 -1.85 1.96
N VAL A 132 -22.49 -1.20 2.64
CA VAL A 132 -22.15 -1.52 4.04
C VAL A 132 -23.36 -1.34 4.94
N GLN A 133 -24.03 -0.20 4.84
CA GLN A 133 -25.21 0.11 5.66
C GLN A 133 -26.35 -0.87 5.39
N GLU A 134 -26.58 -1.27 4.14
CA GLU A 134 -27.64 -2.23 3.79
C GLU A 134 -27.35 -3.63 4.34
N ILE A 135 -26.09 -4.09 4.27
CA ILE A 135 -25.67 -5.36 4.89
C ILE A 135 -25.85 -5.31 6.41
N GLU A 136 -25.36 -4.26 7.08
CA GLU A 136 -25.49 -4.11 8.54
C GLU A 136 -26.94 -3.93 9.01
N ARG A 137 -27.80 -3.35 8.17
CA ARG A 137 -29.24 -3.25 8.44
C ARG A 137 -29.91 -4.62 8.39
N CYS A 138 -29.45 -5.49 7.49
CA CYS A 138 -30.08 -6.78 7.23
C CYS A 138 -29.46 -7.93 8.03
N ILE A 139 -28.20 -7.84 8.45
CA ILE A 139 -27.46 -8.91 9.12
C ILE A 139 -26.97 -8.42 10.49
N ASP A 140 -27.28 -9.18 11.55
CA ASP A 140 -26.82 -8.92 12.91
C ASP A 140 -26.45 -10.23 13.62
N ARG A 141 -25.19 -10.37 14.02
CA ARG A 141 -24.63 -11.51 14.78
C ARG A 141 -24.81 -12.85 14.07
N GLY A 142 -24.44 -12.91 12.80
CA GLY A 142 -24.49 -14.15 12.00
C GLY A 142 -25.91 -14.60 11.65
N ARG A 143 -26.90 -13.70 11.67
CA ARG A 143 -28.27 -14.00 11.24
C ARG A 143 -28.92 -12.80 10.56
N VAL A 144 -29.92 -13.08 9.72
CA VAL A 144 -30.75 -12.03 9.12
C VAL A 144 -31.63 -11.41 10.20
N ASP A 145 -31.57 -10.09 10.35
CA ASP A 145 -32.36 -9.31 11.33
C ASP A 145 -33.84 -9.23 10.94
N ASP A 146 -34.73 -9.14 11.94
CA ASP A 146 -36.17 -9.01 11.72
C ASP A 146 -36.54 -7.81 10.83
N LYS A 147 -35.74 -6.74 10.89
CA LYS A 147 -35.95 -5.48 10.15
C LYS A 147 -35.46 -5.53 8.71
N ALA A 148 -34.74 -6.59 8.32
CA ALA A 148 -34.29 -6.78 6.95
C ALA A 148 -35.47 -6.74 5.96
N SER A 149 -36.63 -7.25 6.38
CA SER A 149 -37.86 -7.27 5.58
C SER A 149 -39.10 -7.14 6.44
N SER A 150 -40.08 -6.36 5.95
CA SER A 150 -41.40 -6.29 6.60
C SER A 150 -42.13 -7.63 6.61
N ASN A 151 -41.88 -8.51 5.63
CA ASN A 151 -42.43 -9.86 5.57
C ASN A 151 -41.79 -10.76 6.63
N LEU A 152 -40.45 -10.73 6.73
CA LEU A 152 -39.70 -11.49 7.73
C LEU A 152 -40.14 -11.13 9.16
N SER A 153 -40.27 -9.84 9.46
CA SER A 153 -40.76 -9.37 10.76
C SER A 153 -42.16 -9.91 11.08
N LYS A 154 -43.07 -9.94 10.09
CA LYS A 154 -44.43 -10.48 10.27
C LYS A 154 -44.41 -12.00 10.49
N LEU A 155 -43.60 -12.73 9.72
CA LEU A 155 -43.45 -14.18 9.85
C LEU A 155 -42.90 -14.56 11.23
N ARG A 156 -41.81 -13.93 11.69
CA ARG A 156 -41.22 -14.20 13.01
C ARG A 156 -42.14 -13.86 14.16
N LYS A 157 -42.89 -12.74 14.08
CA LYS A 157 -43.95 -12.43 15.05
C LYS A 157 -45.04 -13.51 15.09
N ARG A 158 -45.48 -13.98 13.92
CA ARG A 158 -46.49 -15.04 13.82
C ARG A 158 -45.98 -16.37 14.36
N ILE A 159 -44.73 -16.74 14.07
CA ILE A 159 -44.04 -17.91 14.63
C ILE A 159 -44.05 -17.84 16.16
N ASN A 160 -43.61 -16.72 16.75
CA ASN A 160 -43.59 -16.55 18.21
C ASN A 160 -44.98 -16.69 18.83
N ILE A 161 -46.01 -16.05 18.24
CA ILE A 161 -47.40 -16.16 18.72
C ILE A 161 -47.92 -17.60 18.63
N LEU A 162 -47.62 -18.31 17.53
CA LEU A 162 -48.02 -19.70 17.35
C LEU A 162 -47.31 -20.62 18.34
N GLU A 163 -46.01 -20.44 18.56
CA GLU A 163 -45.23 -21.21 19.54
C GLU A 163 -45.75 -21.01 20.97
N GLU A 164 -46.02 -19.77 21.37
CA GLU A 164 -46.62 -19.46 22.68
C GLU A 164 -48.00 -20.11 22.84
N ARG A 165 -48.84 -20.02 21.80
CA ARG A 165 -50.19 -20.61 21.81
C ARG A 165 -50.15 -22.14 21.86
N ILE A 166 -49.24 -22.78 21.12
CA ILE A 166 -49.03 -24.23 21.16
C ILE A 166 -48.54 -24.63 22.55
N ARG A 167 -47.51 -23.97 23.08
CA ARG A 167 -46.98 -24.24 24.42
C ARG A 167 -48.06 -24.13 25.48
N ALA A 168 -48.85 -23.06 25.48
CA ALA A 168 -49.95 -22.87 26.44
C ALA A 168 -50.99 -23.99 26.37
N LYS A 169 -51.34 -24.46 25.15
CA LYS A 169 -52.26 -25.60 24.96
C LYS A 169 -51.65 -26.92 25.41
N VAL A 170 -50.39 -27.19 25.08
CA VAL A 170 -49.70 -28.41 25.55
C VAL A 170 -49.61 -28.42 27.07
N GLU A 171 -49.26 -27.31 27.71
CA GLU A 171 -49.26 -27.21 29.17
C GLU A 171 -50.66 -27.39 29.78
N ALA A 172 -51.70 -26.84 29.15
CA ALA A 172 -53.09 -27.04 29.58
C ALA A 172 -53.49 -28.53 29.48
N ALA A 173 -53.11 -29.21 28.41
CA ALA A 173 -53.30 -30.65 28.27
C ALA A 173 -52.54 -31.42 29.37
N MET A 174 -51.28 -31.05 29.66
CA MET A 174 -50.50 -31.70 30.73
C MET A 174 -51.06 -31.46 32.13
N ARG A 175 -51.70 -30.31 32.38
CA ARG A 175 -52.38 -29.98 33.64
C ARG A 175 -53.73 -30.69 33.83
N ASN A 176 -54.30 -31.25 32.77
CA ASN A 176 -55.58 -31.95 32.84
C ASN A 176 -55.46 -33.17 33.79
N PRO A 177 -56.29 -33.28 34.86
CA PRO A 177 -56.22 -34.38 35.83
C PRO A 177 -56.28 -35.76 35.17
N LYS A 178 -56.96 -35.87 34.03
CA LYS A 178 -57.09 -37.11 33.26
C LYS A 178 -55.75 -37.57 32.67
N TYR A 179 -54.91 -36.64 32.20
CA TYR A 179 -53.63 -36.95 31.56
C TYR A 179 -52.46 -37.00 32.55
N LYS A 180 -52.58 -36.35 33.70
CA LYS A 180 -51.54 -36.32 34.75
C LYS A 180 -51.04 -37.71 35.18
N ASN A 181 -51.92 -38.72 35.21
CA ASN A 181 -51.55 -40.09 35.60
C ASN A 181 -50.81 -40.87 34.51
N TYR A 182 -50.92 -40.42 33.25
CA TYR A 182 -50.33 -41.09 32.08
C TYR A 182 -48.98 -40.49 31.68
N ILE A 183 -48.74 -39.24 32.07
CA ILE A 183 -47.51 -38.50 31.79
C ILE A 183 -46.34 -39.14 32.54
N GLN A 184 -45.23 -39.32 31.82
CA GLN A 184 -43.98 -39.81 32.40
C GLN A 184 -43.12 -38.66 32.93
N ASP A 185 -43.07 -37.54 32.20
CA ASP A 185 -42.29 -36.34 32.54
C ASP A 185 -43.17 -35.09 32.41
N SER A 186 -43.15 -34.23 33.42
CA SER A 186 -43.92 -32.98 33.44
C SER A 186 -43.37 -31.87 32.55
N LEU A 187 -42.23 -32.07 31.89
CA LEU A 187 -41.65 -31.12 30.95
C LEU A 187 -42.15 -31.37 29.52
N ILE A 188 -42.51 -30.28 28.82
CA ILE A 188 -42.81 -30.32 27.40
C ILE A 188 -41.54 -30.71 26.64
N SER A 189 -41.66 -31.71 25.78
CA SER A 189 -40.57 -32.17 24.91
C SER A 189 -40.79 -31.72 23.47
N ILE A 190 -39.72 -31.62 22.70
CA ILE A 190 -39.76 -31.34 21.26
C ILE A 190 -39.19 -32.54 20.50
N ARG A 191 -39.93 -33.03 19.50
CA ARG A 191 -39.53 -34.13 18.61
C ARG A 191 -39.78 -33.75 17.17
N ASN A 192 -38.75 -33.81 16.32
CA ASN A 192 -38.82 -33.40 14.91
C ASN A 192 -39.44 -32.00 14.74
N GLY A 193 -39.06 -31.04 15.60
CA GLY A 193 -39.60 -29.67 15.60
C GLY A 193 -41.03 -29.51 16.12
N ARG A 194 -41.69 -30.60 16.55
CA ARG A 194 -43.06 -30.62 17.08
C ARG A 194 -43.06 -30.74 18.61
N PHE A 195 -43.90 -29.95 19.28
CA PHE A 195 -44.16 -30.07 20.71
C PHE A 195 -44.98 -31.33 20.99
N VAL A 196 -44.51 -32.10 21.96
CA VAL A 196 -45.04 -33.41 22.32
C VAL A 196 -45.14 -33.56 23.83
N ILE A 197 -46.07 -34.41 24.24
CA ILE A 197 -46.23 -34.83 25.63
C ILE A 197 -45.59 -36.22 25.80
N PRO A 198 -44.68 -36.41 26.76
CA PRO A 198 -44.11 -37.72 27.07
C PRO A 198 -45.09 -38.56 27.90
N ILE A 199 -45.61 -39.64 27.32
CA ILE A 199 -46.60 -40.53 27.91
C ILE A 199 -45.98 -41.90 28.17
N LYS A 200 -46.31 -42.55 29.29
CA LYS A 200 -45.92 -43.95 29.56
C LYS A 200 -46.47 -44.85 28.46
N SER A 201 -45.63 -45.73 27.90
CA SER A 201 -46.00 -46.55 26.74
C SER A 201 -47.28 -47.38 26.92
N GLN A 202 -47.56 -47.83 28.14
CA GLN A 202 -48.78 -48.55 28.52
C GLN A 202 -50.08 -47.74 28.38
N TYR A 203 -49.99 -46.40 28.36
CA TYR A 203 -51.15 -45.49 28.25
C TYR A 203 -51.20 -44.75 26.91
N LYS A 204 -50.45 -45.20 25.89
CA LYS A 204 -50.38 -44.52 24.59
C LYS A 204 -51.75 -44.33 23.90
N ASN A 205 -52.70 -45.25 24.12
CA ASN A 205 -54.04 -45.19 23.54
C ASN A 205 -55.02 -44.33 24.36
N ASN A 206 -54.61 -43.85 25.53
CA ASN A 206 -55.46 -43.07 26.45
C ASN A 206 -55.38 -41.56 26.19
N VAL A 207 -54.45 -41.13 25.35
CA VAL A 207 -54.23 -39.72 24.96
C VAL A 207 -54.57 -39.59 23.48
N ALA A 208 -55.51 -38.71 23.14
CA ALA A 208 -55.88 -38.45 21.75
C ALA A 208 -54.75 -37.68 21.04
N GLY A 209 -54.10 -38.32 20.06
CA GLY A 209 -52.96 -37.74 19.39
C GLY A 209 -52.23 -38.73 18.48
N SER A 210 -51.17 -38.22 17.83
CA SER A 210 -50.30 -39.02 16.96
C SER A 210 -48.98 -39.31 17.67
N VAL A 211 -48.53 -40.56 17.63
CA VAL A 211 -47.20 -40.94 18.14
C VAL A 211 -46.14 -40.47 17.16
N LEU A 212 -45.21 -39.63 17.62
CA LEU A 212 -44.11 -39.11 16.78
C LEU A 212 -42.79 -39.84 17.01
N ASP A 213 -42.53 -40.29 18.24
CA ASP A 213 -41.27 -40.94 18.60
C ASP A 213 -41.42 -41.79 19.88
N SER A 214 -40.43 -42.62 20.19
CA SER A 214 -40.37 -43.45 21.41
C SER A 214 -38.97 -43.44 22.04
N SER A 215 -38.88 -43.57 23.37
CA SER A 215 -37.59 -43.65 24.06
C SER A 215 -36.82 -44.92 23.68
N ALA A 216 -35.48 -44.88 23.80
CA ALA A 216 -34.62 -46.04 23.54
C ALA A 216 -34.96 -47.26 24.41
N SER A 217 -35.47 -47.02 25.62
CA SER A 217 -35.97 -48.06 26.54
C SER A 217 -37.38 -48.59 26.19
N GLY A 218 -38.08 -47.95 25.25
CA GLY A 218 -39.49 -48.24 24.92
C GLY A 218 -40.51 -47.86 26.01
N SER A 219 -40.07 -47.32 27.15
CA SER A 219 -40.94 -47.00 28.30
C SER A 219 -41.77 -45.73 28.09
N THR A 220 -41.33 -44.82 27.22
CA THR A 220 -41.98 -43.52 26.99
C THR A 220 -42.29 -43.35 25.51
N VAL A 221 -43.49 -42.88 25.21
CA VAL A 221 -43.96 -42.55 23.87
C VAL A 221 -44.25 -41.06 23.81
N PHE A 222 -43.74 -40.38 22.79
CA PHE A 222 -43.90 -38.95 22.58
C PHE A 222 -45.10 -38.71 21.67
N ILE A 223 -46.17 -38.14 22.23
CA ILE A 223 -47.44 -37.97 21.54
C ILE A 223 -47.66 -36.48 21.25
N GLU A 224 -47.96 -36.17 19.98
CA GLU A 224 -48.53 -34.89 19.57
C GLU A 224 -50.04 -34.88 19.87
N PRO A 225 -50.54 -34.01 20.76
CA PRO A 225 -51.97 -33.89 21.02
C PRO A 225 -52.75 -33.40 19.80
N GLU A 226 -53.92 -33.97 19.57
CA GLU A 226 -54.79 -33.58 18.44
C GLU A 226 -55.17 -32.09 18.46
N GLU A 227 -55.31 -31.52 19.66
CA GLU A 227 -55.69 -30.12 19.94
C GLU A 227 -54.67 -29.08 19.44
N VAL A 228 -53.41 -29.49 19.27
CA VAL A 228 -52.31 -28.63 18.80
C VAL A 228 -51.88 -28.95 17.38
N LYS A 229 -52.23 -30.12 16.82
CA LYS A 229 -51.82 -30.57 15.48
C LYS A 229 -51.99 -29.50 14.41
N LYS A 230 -53.18 -28.89 14.30
CA LYS A 230 -53.45 -27.81 13.33
C LYS A 230 -52.53 -26.60 13.51
N LEU A 231 -52.26 -26.20 14.75
CA LEU A 231 -51.36 -25.08 15.05
C LEU A 231 -49.90 -25.45 14.75
N GLN A 232 -49.49 -26.69 14.98
CA GLN A 232 -48.13 -27.14 14.65
C GLN A 232 -47.91 -27.23 13.14
N ASP A 233 -48.92 -27.66 12.38
CA ASP A 233 -48.86 -27.66 10.92
C ASP A 233 -48.76 -26.22 10.38
N GLU A 234 -49.52 -25.28 10.93
CA GLU A 234 -49.42 -23.85 10.62
C GLU A 234 -48.05 -23.26 11.00
N LEU A 235 -47.52 -23.60 12.18
CA LEU A 235 -46.19 -23.18 12.62
C LEU A 235 -45.10 -23.67 11.67
N ASN A 236 -45.17 -24.95 11.26
CA ASN A 236 -44.21 -25.51 10.32
C ASN A 236 -44.25 -24.81 8.97
N LEU A 237 -45.45 -24.49 8.46
CA LEU A 237 -45.58 -23.70 7.23
C LEU A 237 -44.94 -22.31 7.37
N CYS A 238 -45.21 -21.61 8.48
CA CYS A 238 -44.59 -20.30 8.72
C CYS A 238 -43.06 -20.39 8.85
N LYS A 239 -42.52 -21.48 9.43
CA LYS A 239 -41.06 -21.69 9.49
C LYS A 239 -40.45 -21.90 8.10
N ILE A 240 -41.10 -22.68 7.24
CA ILE A 240 -40.66 -22.85 5.85
C ILE A 240 -40.72 -21.52 5.08
N GLU A 241 -41.78 -20.72 5.28
CA GLU A 241 -41.89 -19.39 4.69
C GLU A 241 -40.80 -18.43 5.21
N GLU A 242 -40.43 -18.53 6.48
CA GLU A 242 -39.35 -17.75 7.09
C GLU A 242 -37.99 -18.12 6.51
N GLU A 243 -37.68 -19.42 6.39
CA GLU A 243 -36.46 -19.92 5.76
C GLU A 243 -36.33 -19.42 4.30
N ASN A 244 -37.43 -19.47 3.54
CA ASN A 244 -37.46 -18.97 2.16
C ASN A 244 -37.25 -17.44 2.08
N GLU A 245 -37.86 -16.68 2.98
CA GLU A 245 -37.69 -15.23 3.04
C GLU A 245 -36.27 -14.84 3.44
N VAL A 246 -35.67 -15.55 4.40
CA VAL A 246 -34.26 -15.40 4.79
C VAL A 246 -33.36 -15.67 3.59
N TYR A 247 -33.55 -16.80 2.89
CA TYR A 247 -32.76 -17.14 1.70
C TYR A 247 -32.90 -16.09 0.60
N ARG A 248 -34.11 -15.56 0.38
CA ARG A 248 -34.37 -14.48 -0.58
C ARG A 248 -33.57 -13.21 -0.24
N ILE A 249 -33.54 -12.81 1.03
CA ILE A 249 -32.78 -11.64 1.49
C ILE A 249 -31.28 -11.85 1.26
N LEU A 250 -30.75 -13.03 1.60
CA LEU A 250 -29.34 -13.37 1.34
C LEU A 250 -29.00 -13.32 -0.14
N CYS A 251 -29.89 -13.80 -1.02
CA CYS A 251 -29.71 -13.69 -2.46
C CYS A 251 -29.67 -12.23 -2.91
N CYS A 252 -30.56 -11.38 -2.41
CA CYS A 252 -30.59 -9.95 -2.74
C CYS A 252 -29.28 -9.26 -2.35
N LEU A 253 -28.83 -9.42 -1.09
CA LEU A 253 -27.56 -8.83 -0.63
C LEU A 253 -26.36 -9.36 -1.41
N THR A 254 -26.34 -10.66 -1.72
CA THR A 254 -25.29 -11.26 -2.56
C THR A 254 -25.28 -10.62 -3.96
N SER A 255 -26.46 -10.41 -4.56
CA SER A 255 -26.60 -9.80 -5.88
C SER A 255 -26.14 -8.33 -5.87
N GLU A 256 -26.41 -7.60 -4.79
CA GLU A 256 -25.93 -6.24 -4.61
C GLU A 256 -24.40 -6.18 -4.50
N LEU A 257 -23.78 -7.10 -3.75
CA LEU A 257 -22.31 -7.23 -3.72
C LEU A 257 -21.73 -7.56 -5.10
N GLU A 258 -22.37 -8.46 -5.85
CA GLU A 258 -21.91 -8.84 -7.19
C GLU A 258 -21.95 -7.67 -8.18
N ALA A 259 -22.91 -6.77 -8.05
CA ALA A 259 -23.00 -5.55 -8.86
C ALA A 259 -21.76 -4.64 -8.68
N TYR A 260 -21.10 -4.70 -7.52
CA TYR A 260 -19.87 -3.96 -7.20
C TYR A 260 -18.61 -4.84 -7.19
N SER A 261 -18.65 -6.00 -7.85
CA SER A 261 -17.55 -6.98 -7.84
C SER A 261 -16.20 -6.41 -8.33
N ARG A 262 -16.22 -5.46 -9.26
CA ARG A 262 -15.02 -4.78 -9.76
C ARG A 262 -14.42 -3.85 -8.70
N GLU A 263 -15.23 -3.01 -8.09
CA GLU A 263 -14.85 -2.07 -7.03
C GLU A 263 -14.31 -2.82 -5.81
N ILE A 264 -14.99 -3.88 -5.40
CA ILE A 264 -14.54 -4.78 -4.33
C ILE A 264 -13.20 -5.43 -4.68
N SER A 265 -13.00 -5.84 -5.94
CA SER A 265 -11.72 -6.40 -6.38
C SER A 265 -10.58 -5.39 -6.28
N ILE A 266 -10.80 -4.14 -6.68
CA ILE A 266 -9.83 -3.05 -6.54
C ILE A 266 -9.52 -2.81 -5.06
N ASN A 267 -10.54 -2.77 -4.20
CA ASN A 267 -10.34 -2.62 -2.76
C ASN A 267 -9.48 -3.76 -2.18
N ILE A 268 -9.76 -5.01 -2.54
CA ILE A 268 -9.00 -6.18 -2.06
C ILE A 268 -7.53 -6.09 -2.51
N GLU A 269 -7.28 -5.78 -3.78
CA GLU A 269 -5.92 -5.63 -4.32
C GLU A 269 -5.17 -4.47 -3.66
N THR A 270 -5.82 -3.32 -3.48
CA THR A 270 -5.24 -2.15 -2.83
C THR A 270 -4.91 -2.45 -1.36
N MET A 271 -5.83 -3.08 -0.62
CA MET A 271 -5.60 -3.46 0.78
C MET A 271 -4.47 -4.47 0.93
N ALA A 272 -4.39 -5.48 0.05
CA ALA A 272 -3.28 -6.44 0.02
C ALA A 272 -1.94 -5.76 -0.32
N HIS A 273 -1.95 -4.78 -1.23
CA HIS A 273 -0.76 -3.99 -1.56
C HIS A 273 -0.30 -3.17 -0.36
N TYR A 274 -1.21 -2.53 0.38
CA TYR A 274 -0.85 -1.83 1.61
C TYR A 274 -0.26 -2.76 2.66
N ASP A 275 -0.84 -3.94 2.88
CA ASP A 275 -0.28 -4.94 3.80
C ASP A 275 1.16 -5.31 3.41
N PHE A 276 1.43 -5.54 2.11
CA PHE A 276 2.78 -5.75 1.60
C PHE A 276 3.73 -4.56 1.88
N LEU A 277 3.29 -3.34 1.61
CA LEU A 277 4.10 -2.13 1.84
C LEU A 277 4.41 -1.92 3.32
N PHE A 278 3.41 -2.06 4.19
CA PHE A 278 3.61 -1.92 5.63
C PHE A 278 4.40 -3.08 6.23
N ALA A 279 4.31 -4.29 5.67
CA ALA A 279 5.20 -5.39 6.04
C ALA A 279 6.67 -5.01 5.75
N LYS A 280 6.96 -4.45 4.58
CA LYS A 280 8.30 -3.93 4.24
C LYS A 280 8.75 -2.80 5.17
N GLY A 281 7.85 -1.86 5.48
CA GLY A 281 8.12 -0.76 6.42
C GLY A 281 8.45 -1.27 7.84
N LYS A 282 7.68 -2.24 8.36
CA LYS A 282 7.93 -2.88 9.66
C LYS A 282 9.22 -3.71 9.67
N TYR A 283 9.50 -4.45 8.60
CA TYR A 283 10.74 -5.21 8.48
C TYR A 283 11.95 -4.27 8.44
N SER A 284 11.87 -3.19 7.64
CA SER A 284 12.89 -2.13 7.61
C SER A 284 13.11 -1.51 9.00
N LYS A 285 12.04 -1.30 9.79
CA LYS A 285 12.14 -0.88 11.21
C LYS A 285 12.97 -1.86 12.03
N HIS A 286 12.61 -3.14 11.94
CA HIS A 286 13.20 -4.17 12.76
C HIS A 286 14.69 -4.35 12.51
N ILE A 287 15.14 -4.19 11.27
CA ILE A 287 16.55 -4.32 10.89
C ILE A 287 17.32 -2.99 10.91
N GLU A 288 16.68 -1.89 11.33
CA GLU A 288 17.23 -0.53 11.26
C GLU A 288 17.72 -0.16 9.84
N GLY A 289 16.97 -0.62 8.83
CA GLY A 289 17.30 -0.48 7.42
C GLY A 289 17.16 0.95 6.91
N ASN A 290 18.09 1.36 6.04
CA ASN A 290 18.06 2.65 5.34
C ASN A 290 17.97 2.43 3.83
N SER A 291 17.39 3.39 3.11
CA SER A 291 17.34 3.34 1.65
C SER A 291 18.76 3.41 1.07
N ALA A 292 19.07 2.50 0.15
CA ALA A 292 20.34 2.53 -0.56
C ALA A 292 20.31 3.55 -1.71
N GLU A 293 21.41 4.25 -1.92
CA GLU A 293 21.62 5.02 -3.15
C GLU A 293 21.93 4.08 -4.31
N ILE A 294 21.28 4.29 -5.45
CA ILE A 294 21.50 3.45 -6.63
C ILE A 294 22.68 4.01 -7.41
N ASN A 295 23.84 3.37 -7.27
CA ASN A 295 25.04 3.73 -8.01
C ASN A 295 24.94 3.29 -9.50
N THR A 296 25.20 4.22 -10.43
CA THR A 296 25.20 4.01 -11.89
C THR A 296 26.58 3.76 -12.51
N ASP A 297 27.68 3.70 -11.76
CA ASP A 297 29.05 3.67 -12.30
C ASP A 297 29.28 2.57 -13.34
N SER A 298 28.77 1.35 -13.11
CA SER A 298 28.88 0.25 -14.07
C SER A 298 28.10 0.47 -15.36
N SER A 299 27.05 1.30 -15.34
CA SER A 299 26.29 1.71 -16.53
C SER A 299 26.96 2.85 -17.29
N HIS A 300 27.64 3.78 -16.59
CA HIS A 300 28.45 4.83 -17.21
C HIS A 300 29.60 4.22 -18.01
N ILE A 301 30.35 3.29 -17.42
CA ILE A 301 31.44 2.60 -18.13
C ILE A 301 30.91 1.81 -19.34
N LYS A 302 29.78 1.11 -19.21
CA LYS A 302 29.15 0.43 -20.37
C LYS A 302 28.74 1.38 -21.48
N ASN A 303 28.21 2.55 -21.15
CA ASN A 303 27.85 3.57 -22.14
C ASN A 303 29.10 4.13 -22.83
N ILE A 304 30.17 4.41 -22.07
CA ILE A 304 31.46 4.84 -22.62
C ILE A 304 32.03 3.77 -23.57
N ILE A 305 32.01 2.50 -23.18
CA ILE A 305 32.45 1.38 -24.05
C ILE A 305 31.65 1.37 -25.36
N ASN A 306 30.32 1.54 -25.29
CA ASN A 306 29.47 1.59 -26.48
C ASN A 306 29.77 2.80 -27.37
N ILE A 307 29.94 3.98 -26.79
CA ILE A 307 30.31 5.22 -27.49
C ILE A 307 31.64 5.01 -28.23
N ILE A 308 32.66 4.49 -27.53
CA ILE A 308 33.95 4.18 -28.16
C ILE A 308 33.75 3.22 -29.32
N ASN A 309 32.97 2.15 -29.15
CA ASN A 309 32.79 1.14 -30.20
C ASN A 309 32.10 1.66 -31.46
N CYS A 310 31.23 2.67 -31.37
CA CYS A 310 30.50 3.20 -32.52
C CYS A 310 31.01 4.54 -33.04
N ALA A 311 31.84 5.27 -32.29
CA ALA A 311 32.34 6.58 -32.69
C ALA A 311 33.28 6.49 -33.91
N ASP A 312 33.09 7.41 -34.85
CA ASP A 312 33.91 7.58 -36.04
C ASP A 312 34.11 9.07 -36.37
N LYS A 313 34.81 9.38 -37.47
CA LYS A 313 35.06 10.75 -37.93
C LYS A 313 33.81 11.58 -38.28
N HIS A 314 32.62 10.97 -38.33
CA HIS A 314 31.36 11.63 -38.57
C HIS A 314 30.50 11.78 -37.30
N SER A 315 31.06 11.36 -36.16
CA SER A 315 30.38 11.38 -34.88
C SER A 315 30.68 12.66 -34.09
N LEU A 316 29.65 13.19 -33.43
CA LEU A 316 29.78 14.18 -32.36
C LEU A 316 29.58 13.46 -31.03
N VAL A 317 30.59 13.46 -30.17
CA VAL A 317 30.57 12.80 -28.87
C VAL A 317 30.48 13.85 -27.76
N ILE A 318 29.49 13.72 -26.87
CA ILE A 318 29.35 14.59 -25.70
C ILE A 318 29.52 13.72 -24.46
N LEU A 319 30.50 14.06 -23.63
CA LEU A 319 30.78 13.38 -22.38
C LEU A 319 30.56 14.35 -21.22
N ASP A 320 29.75 13.94 -20.26
CA ASP A 320 29.52 14.72 -19.05
C ASP A 320 30.24 14.05 -17.87
N GLU A 321 31.14 14.79 -17.24
CA GLU A 321 31.94 14.37 -16.08
C GLU A 321 32.56 12.97 -16.20
N VAL A 322 33.24 12.72 -17.33
CA VAL A 322 33.88 11.42 -17.57
C VAL A 322 34.90 11.10 -16.48
N GLY A 323 34.81 9.87 -15.93
CA GLY A 323 35.69 9.39 -14.86
C GLY A 323 35.22 9.69 -13.43
N ALA A 324 34.09 10.38 -13.24
CA ALA A 324 33.50 10.59 -11.93
C ALA A 324 32.94 9.28 -11.31
N GLY A 325 32.80 9.25 -9.97
CA GLY A 325 32.17 8.14 -9.23
C GLY A 325 33.13 7.04 -8.71
N THR A 326 34.38 7.01 -9.17
CA THR A 326 35.41 6.06 -8.72
C THR A 326 36.57 6.75 -7.98
N ASP A 327 37.62 6.00 -7.63
CA ASP A 327 38.88 6.56 -7.15
C ASP A 327 39.34 7.70 -8.08
N PRO A 328 39.61 8.92 -7.57
CA PRO A 328 39.95 10.06 -8.41
C PRO A 328 41.13 9.83 -9.36
N GLY A 329 42.13 9.02 -8.95
CA GLY A 329 43.27 8.68 -9.78
C GLY A 329 42.90 7.73 -10.91
N GLU A 330 42.17 6.65 -10.60
CA GLU A 330 41.68 5.71 -11.60
C GLU A 330 40.69 6.35 -12.57
N GLY A 331 39.76 7.16 -12.05
CA GLY A 331 38.76 7.90 -12.81
C GLY A 331 39.38 8.87 -13.81
N MET A 332 40.40 9.63 -13.37
CA MET A 332 41.20 10.48 -14.25
C MET A 332 41.90 9.68 -15.35
N GLY A 333 42.57 8.57 -15.00
CA GLY A 333 43.27 7.73 -15.98
C GLY A 333 42.33 7.17 -17.05
N ILE A 334 41.16 6.67 -16.64
CA ILE A 334 40.12 6.19 -17.56
C ILE A 334 39.62 7.33 -18.45
N ALA A 335 39.32 8.49 -17.88
CA ALA A 335 38.83 9.64 -18.62
C ALA A 335 39.81 10.08 -19.72
N VAL A 336 41.09 10.21 -19.40
CA VAL A 336 42.12 10.57 -20.39
C VAL A 336 42.19 9.53 -21.51
N ALA A 337 42.23 8.23 -21.18
CA ALA A 337 42.29 7.16 -22.18
C ALA A 337 41.06 7.16 -23.11
N VAL A 338 39.87 7.44 -22.58
CA VAL A 338 38.62 7.55 -23.36
C VAL A 338 38.69 8.73 -24.33
N LEU A 339 39.15 9.89 -23.86
CA LEU A 339 39.30 11.09 -24.69
C LEU A 339 40.31 10.87 -25.82
N GLU A 340 41.46 10.26 -25.54
CA GLU A 340 42.46 9.90 -26.55
C GLU A 340 41.91 8.95 -27.60
N GLU A 341 41.19 7.91 -27.20
CA GLU A 341 40.62 6.92 -28.13
C GLU A 341 39.57 7.56 -29.06
N ILE A 342 38.69 8.42 -28.53
CA ILE A 342 37.69 9.12 -29.35
C ILE A 342 38.38 10.08 -30.34
N GLN A 343 39.45 10.75 -29.91
CA GLN A 343 40.24 11.65 -30.76
C GLN A 343 40.95 10.88 -31.87
N ALA A 344 41.52 9.71 -31.56
CA ALA A 344 42.19 8.85 -32.52
C ALA A 344 41.25 8.34 -33.62
N LYS A 345 39.95 8.17 -33.30
CA LYS A 345 38.89 7.85 -34.28
C LYS A 345 38.46 9.03 -35.14
N GLY A 346 38.97 10.22 -34.87
CA GLY A 346 38.69 11.46 -35.60
C GLY A 346 37.33 12.08 -35.30
N ALA A 347 36.65 11.63 -34.23
CA ALA A 347 35.35 12.17 -33.83
C ALA A 347 35.50 13.59 -33.26
N VAL A 348 34.48 14.43 -33.45
CA VAL A 348 34.40 15.73 -32.76
C VAL A 348 33.87 15.46 -31.36
N MET A 349 34.49 16.02 -30.32
CA MET A 349 34.05 15.81 -28.95
C MET A 349 33.89 17.09 -28.14
N LEU A 350 32.97 17.06 -27.19
CA LEU A 350 32.84 18.02 -26.09
C LEU A 350 32.78 17.24 -24.78
N ALA A 351 33.71 17.51 -23.87
CA ALA A 351 33.76 16.85 -22.57
C ALA A 351 33.75 17.88 -21.44
N THR A 352 32.96 17.65 -20.41
CA THR A 352 33.00 18.40 -19.15
C THR A 352 33.79 17.62 -18.09
N THR A 353 34.46 18.33 -17.19
CA THR A 353 35.20 17.69 -16.10
C THR A 353 35.48 18.66 -14.96
N HIS A 354 35.54 18.12 -13.75
CA HIS A 354 36.06 18.79 -12.57
C HIS A 354 37.54 18.48 -12.27
N TYR A 355 38.15 17.52 -12.97
CA TYR A 355 39.55 17.13 -12.76
C TYR A 355 40.50 18.16 -13.38
N SER A 356 41.40 18.71 -12.56
CA SER A 356 42.39 19.71 -13.00
C SER A 356 43.42 19.09 -13.94
N GLU A 357 43.75 17.82 -13.74
CA GLU A 357 44.70 17.05 -14.52
C GLU A 357 44.25 16.87 -15.97
N ILE A 358 42.93 16.76 -16.21
CA ILE A 358 42.39 16.71 -17.57
C ILE A 358 42.53 18.08 -18.26
N LYS A 359 42.41 19.19 -17.52
CA LYS A 359 42.67 20.53 -18.07
C LYS A 359 44.12 20.68 -18.49
N GLU A 360 45.06 20.22 -17.65
CA GLU A 360 46.49 20.21 -17.99
C GLU A 360 46.80 19.30 -19.18
N PHE A 361 46.18 18.13 -19.24
CA PHE A 361 46.28 17.21 -20.37
C PHE A 361 45.82 17.88 -21.67
N ALA A 362 44.64 18.52 -21.66
CA ALA A 362 44.06 19.17 -22.83
C ALA A 362 44.88 20.39 -23.31
N GLU A 363 45.64 21.04 -22.43
CA GLU A 363 46.53 22.15 -22.78
C GLU A 363 47.82 21.67 -23.47
N LYS A 364 48.34 20.51 -23.05
CA LYS A 364 49.62 19.96 -23.54
C LYS A 364 49.46 19.04 -24.76
N THR A 365 48.25 18.58 -25.05
CA THR A 365 48.00 17.52 -26.05
C THR A 365 47.40 18.09 -27.35
N PRO A 366 48.07 17.94 -28.51
CA PRO A 366 47.53 18.37 -29.80
C PRO A 366 46.17 17.73 -30.11
N GLY A 367 45.24 18.53 -30.63
CA GLY A 367 43.87 18.09 -30.94
C GLY A 367 42.85 18.32 -29.83
N PHE A 368 43.31 18.70 -28.63
CA PHE A 368 42.45 19.14 -27.53
C PHE A 368 42.53 20.64 -27.33
N ARG A 369 41.44 21.24 -26.85
CA ARG A 369 41.37 22.66 -26.50
C ARG A 369 40.51 22.82 -25.26
N ASN A 370 41.05 23.49 -24.25
CA ASN A 370 40.27 23.84 -23.06
C ASN A 370 39.16 24.83 -23.37
N GLY A 371 38.11 24.81 -22.56
CA GLY A 371 37.09 25.85 -22.51
C GLY A 371 36.49 25.93 -21.10
N CYS A 372 35.95 27.09 -20.75
CA CYS A 372 35.31 27.30 -19.46
C CYS A 372 34.06 28.15 -19.59
N MET A 373 33.08 27.91 -18.71
CA MET A 373 31.94 28.82 -18.52
C MET A 373 32.34 29.93 -17.56
N GLU A 374 32.01 31.18 -17.89
CA GLU A 374 32.23 32.30 -16.99
C GLU A 374 31.27 32.26 -15.79
N PHE A 375 31.79 32.62 -14.63
CA PHE A 375 31.10 32.62 -13.34
C PHE A 375 31.41 33.91 -12.61
N ASP A 376 30.38 34.59 -12.12
CA ASP A 376 30.53 35.78 -11.30
C ASP A 376 30.68 35.37 -9.82
N ILE A 377 31.87 35.58 -9.28
CA ILE A 377 32.20 35.20 -7.91
C ILE A 377 31.51 36.09 -6.86
N ASN A 378 31.12 37.31 -7.23
CA ASN A 378 30.50 38.26 -6.31
C ASN A 378 29.02 37.94 -6.09
N THR A 379 28.31 37.63 -7.19
CA THR A 379 26.89 37.27 -7.15
C THR A 379 26.64 35.78 -7.00
N LEU A 380 27.68 34.95 -7.11
CA LEU A 380 27.62 33.48 -7.16
C LEU A 380 26.74 32.95 -8.31
N LYS A 381 26.60 33.72 -9.40
CA LYS A 381 25.76 33.35 -10.54
C LYS A 381 26.61 32.94 -11.75
N PRO A 382 26.20 31.90 -12.49
CA PRO A 382 26.78 31.61 -13.80
C PRO A 382 26.43 32.73 -14.79
N LEU A 383 27.41 33.12 -15.61
CA LEU A 383 27.20 34.09 -16.69
C LEU A 383 26.79 33.41 -18.00
N TYR A 384 26.77 32.07 -18.01
CA TYR A 384 26.41 31.21 -19.16
C TYR A 384 27.17 31.54 -20.45
N ARG A 385 28.37 32.11 -20.35
CA ARG A 385 29.25 32.44 -21.47
C ARG A 385 30.39 31.43 -21.56
N LEU A 386 30.50 30.74 -22.69
CA LEU A 386 31.61 29.83 -22.98
C LEU A 386 32.81 30.60 -23.53
N VAL A 387 33.96 30.46 -22.88
CA VAL A 387 35.25 30.98 -23.34
C VAL A 387 36.13 29.80 -23.76
N VAL A 388 36.39 29.69 -25.07
CA VAL A 388 37.21 28.62 -25.64
C VAL A 388 38.68 29.05 -25.69
N GLY A 389 39.59 28.14 -25.34
CA GLY A 389 41.03 28.34 -25.29
C GLY A 389 41.56 28.70 -23.91
N ARG A 390 40.69 28.84 -22.90
CA ARG A 390 41.07 29.13 -21.52
C ARG A 390 40.58 28.03 -20.58
N PRO A 391 41.42 27.48 -19.69
CA PRO A 391 40.96 26.58 -18.63
C PRO A 391 40.21 27.38 -17.55
N GLY A 392 39.16 26.78 -16.99
CA GLY A 392 38.40 27.38 -15.89
C GLY A 392 39.09 27.17 -14.54
N GLU A 393 39.01 28.15 -13.65
CA GLU A 393 39.53 28.05 -12.27
C GLU A 393 38.55 27.28 -11.36
N SER A 394 39.09 26.57 -10.37
CA SER A 394 38.27 25.91 -9.35
C SER A 394 37.88 26.90 -8.26
N ASN A 395 36.61 27.29 -8.23
CA ASN A 395 36.10 28.32 -7.32
C ASN A 395 35.57 27.76 -5.98
N ALA A 396 35.72 26.45 -5.71
CA ALA A 396 35.09 25.78 -4.57
C ALA A 396 35.39 26.47 -3.22
N PHE A 397 36.65 26.85 -2.98
CA PHE A 397 37.04 27.54 -1.74
C PHE A 397 36.52 28.97 -1.63
N LEU A 398 36.43 29.69 -2.75
CA LEU A 398 35.88 31.05 -2.78
C LEU A 398 34.36 31.02 -2.55
N ILE A 399 33.66 30.07 -3.16
CA ILE A 399 32.23 29.84 -2.96
C ILE A 399 31.96 29.47 -1.50
N ALA A 400 32.71 28.52 -0.94
CA ALA A 400 32.56 28.12 0.46
C ALA A 400 32.78 29.29 1.43
N LEU A 401 33.80 30.13 1.17
CA LEU A 401 34.05 31.34 1.95
C LEU A 401 32.86 32.33 1.87
N ARG A 402 32.29 32.55 0.68
CA ARG A 402 31.13 33.44 0.49
C ARG A 402 29.84 32.89 1.12
N LEU A 403 29.69 31.57 1.19
CA LEU A 403 28.60 30.90 1.89
C LEU A 403 28.77 30.89 3.42
N GLY A 404 29.84 31.50 3.94
CA GLY A 404 30.08 31.70 5.38
C GLY A 404 30.99 30.68 6.04
N MET A 405 31.71 29.85 5.27
CA MET A 405 32.70 28.93 5.83
C MET A 405 33.88 29.71 6.42
N ASN A 406 34.34 29.30 7.61
CA ASN A 406 35.41 29.98 8.34
C ASN A 406 36.69 30.07 7.50
N LYS A 407 37.28 31.27 7.45
CA LYS A 407 38.46 31.58 6.64
C LYS A 407 39.69 30.75 6.98
N GLU A 408 40.01 30.57 8.27
CA GLU A 408 41.16 29.76 8.69
C GLU A 408 40.99 28.30 8.25
N LEU A 409 39.75 27.81 8.22
CA LEU A 409 39.41 26.48 7.74
C LEU A 409 39.62 26.36 6.21
N ILE A 410 39.23 27.39 5.44
CA ILE A 410 39.51 27.47 4.00
C ILE A 410 41.01 27.53 3.71
N GLU A 411 41.76 28.36 4.44
CA GLU A 411 43.22 28.48 4.29
C GLU A 411 43.93 27.16 4.64
N ARG A 412 43.44 26.46 5.66
CA ARG A 412 43.89 25.10 6.00
C ARG A 412 43.55 24.10 4.89
N ALA A 413 42.33 24.12 4.35
CA ALA A 413 41.91 23.25 3.25
C ALA A 413 42.77 23.48 2.00
N HIS A 414 43.06 24.75 1.67
CA HIS A 414 43.95 25.11 0.57
C HIS A 414 45.35 24.51 0.74
N ARG A 415 45.91 24.61 1.95
CA ARG A 415 47.22 24.03 2.28
C ARG A 415 47.22 22.51 2.15
N ILE A 416 46.13 21.84 2.52
CA ILE A 416 46.01 20.38 2.38
C ILE A 416 45.96 19.99 0.90
N THR A 417 45.16 20.68 0.10
CA THR A 417 44.94 20.34 -1.31
C THR A 417 46.13 20.67 -2.19
N TYR A 418 46.65 21.90 -2.10
CA TYR A 418 47.69 22.40 -3.02
C TYR A 418 49.10 22.34 -2.42
N LYS A 419 49.24 22.02 -1.13
CA LYS A 419 50.52 22.04 -0.41
C LYS A 419 51.22 23.41 -0.40
N GLU A 420 50.44 24.48 -0.56
CA GLU A 420 50.90 25.87 -0.61
C GLU A 420 50.17 26.74 0.42
N GLU A 421 50.82 27.81 0.91
CA GLU A 421 50.16 28.83 1.73
C GLU A 421 49.53 29.89 0.83
N LYS A 422 48.19 30.02 0.89
CA LYS A 422 47.45 31.10 0.23
C LYS A 422 46.57 31.81 1.25
N LYS A 423 46.76 33.13 1.39
CA LYS A 423 45.89 33.97 2.21
C LYS A 423 44.75 34.51 1.38
N TYR A 424 43.53 34.44 1.91
CA TYR A 424 42.32 34.95 1.24
C TYR A 424 41.92 36.33 1.78
N ASP A 425 42.91 37.19 2.11
CA ASP A 425 42.74 38.47 2.81
C ASP A 425 41.98 39.55 2.01
N SER A 426 42.09 39.56 0.68
CA SER A 426 41.67 40.68 -0.19
C SER A 426 40.39 40.45 -1.01
N LEU A 427 39.74 39.29 -0.88
CA LEU A 427 38.60 38.91 -1.75
C LEU A 427 37.22 39.20 -1.13
N LEU A 428 37.18 39.92 0.00
CA LEU A 428 35.95 40.31 0.70
C LEU A 428 35.65 41.82 0.59
N VAL A 429 36.38 42.57 -0.24
CA VAL A 429 36.20 44.03 -0.36
C VAL A 429 36.01 44.42 -1.81
N GLU A 430 34.75 44.50 -2.24
CA GLU A 430 34.20 45.54 -3.14
C GLU A 430 32.65 45.42 -3.15
N ASP A 431 32.06 45.51 -1.96
CA ASP A 431 30.67 45.95 -1.80
C ASP A 431 30.75 47.43 -1.39
N LYS A 432 30.91 48.35 -2.36
CA LYS A 432 30.63 49.80 -2.19
C LYS A 432 30.68 50.56 -3.54
N GLU A 433 29.53 51.15 -3.88
CA GLU A 433 29.35 52.41 -4.63
C GLU A 433 29.16 52.46 -6.17
N GLU A 434 29.11 51.36 -6.93
CA GLU A 434 28.69 51.46 -8.35
C GLU A 434 27.17 51.32 -8.61
N GLY A 435 26.42 50.80 -7.63
CA GLY A 435 24.97 50.61 -7.75
C GLY A 435 24.16 51.92 -7.80
N SER A 436 24.61 53.00 -7.14
CA SER A 436 23.82 54.24 -7.08
C SER A 436 23.91 55.07 -8.35
N VAL A 437 25.06 55.05 -9.06
CA VAL A 437 25.27 55.86 -10.27
C VAL A 437 24.50 55.28 -11.47
N LEU A 438 24.42 53.95 -11.58
CA LEU A 438 23.67 53.30 -12.64
C LEU A 438 22.15 53.34 -12.39
N GLU A 439 21.71 53.24 -11.13
CA GLU A 439 20.28 53.40 -10.78
C GLU A 439 19.80 54.84 -10.95
N GLU A 440 20.62 55.85 -10.66
CA GLU A 440 20.29 57.25 -10.98
C GLU A 440 20.24 57.49 -12.50
N ALA A 441 21.19 56.96 -13.27
CA ALA A 441 21.20 57.12 -14.73
C ALA A 441 20.02 56.40 -15.42
N ILE A 442 19.58 55.24 -14.91
CA ILE A 442 18.42 54.52 -15.41
C ILE A 442 17.12 55.25 -15.03
N ARG A 443 17.07 55.87 -13.85
CA ARG A 443 15.90 56.61 -13.39
C ARG A 443 15.71 57.95 -14.12
N GLU A 444 16.80 58.69 -14.38
CA GLU A 444 16.77 59.89 -15.21
C GLU A 444 16.35 59.58 -16.66
N HIS A 445 16.83 58.47 -17.23
CA HIS A 445 16.43 58.06 -18.58
C HIS A 445 14.96 57.62 -18.67
N HIS A 446 14.41 57.03 -17.60
CA HIS A 446 13.01 56.64 -17.53
C HIS A 446 12.05 57.84 -17.30
N GLU A 447 12.48 58.85 -16.56
CA GLU A 447 11.70 60.09 -16.35
C GLU A 447 11.66 60.95 -17.65
N GLU A 448 12.75 61.02 -18.43
CA GLU A 448 12.77 61.75 -19.72
C GLU A 448 11.90 61.12 -20.83
N GLN A 449 11.64 59.82 -20.77
CA GLN A 449 10.77 59.14 -21.76
C GLN A 449 9.28 59.20 -21.43
N LEU A 450 8.89 59.67 -20.24
CA LEU A 450 7.49 59.81 -19.82
C LEU A 450 6.93 61.23 -20.00
N GLU A 451 7.77 62.24 -20.29
CA GLU A 451 7.37 63.63 -20.55
C GLU A 451 7.42 64.06 -22.03
N LYS A 452 7.65 63.13 -22.97
CA LYS A 452 7.47 63.33 -24.42
C LYS A 452 6.35 62.44 -24.95
#